data_AF-A0A522KZJ5-F1
#
_entry.id   AF-A0A522KZJ5-F1
#
_cell.length_a   1.000
_cell.length_b   1.000
_cell.length_c   1.000
_cell.angle_alpha   90.00
_cell.angle_beta   90.00
_cell.angle_gamma   90.00
#
_symmetry.space_group_name_H-M   'P 1'
#
loop_
_entity.id
_entity.type
_entity.pdbx_description
1 polymer ?
#
loop_
_entity_poly.entity_id
_entity_poly.type
_entity_poly.pdbx_seq_one_letter_code
_entity_poly.pdbx_strand_id
1 'polypeptide(L)' 'EQVAERMQTTQSTIARMESGRTMPSLRTLSRYAEATGSRAVIRLESAT' A
#
# COMPACT_ATOMS: atom_id res chain seq x y z
N GLU A 1 1.39 13.61 3.57
CA GLU A 1 2.69 13.67 4.28
C GLU A 1 2.85 12.58 5.35
N GLN A 2 1.89 12.43 6.27
CA GLN A 2 2.00 11.53 7.43
C GLN A 2 2.20 10.02 7.11
N VAL A 3 1.65 9.51 6.00
CA VAL A 3 1.77 8.06 5.67
C VAL A 3 3.20 7.68 5.31
N ALA A 4 3.91 8.51 4.54
CA ALA A 4 5.29 8.20 4.13
C ALA A 4 6.22 8.15 5.35
N GLU A 5 6.02 9.06 6.30
CA GLU A 5 6.74 9.08 7.57
C GLU A 5 6.46 7.83 8.41
N ARG A 6 5.18 7.47 8.60
CA ARG A 6 4.77 6.25 9.31
C ARG A 6 5.32 4.98 8.65
N MET A 7 5.46 4.96 7.32
CA MET A 7 6.02 3.85 6.56
C MET A 7 7.54 3.90 6.41
N GLN A 8 8.21 4.93 6.95
CA GLN A 8 9.65 5.18 6.77
C GLN A 8 10.07 5.14 5.30
N THR A 9 9.33 5.85 4.46
CA THR A 9 9.55 5.92 3.01
C THR A 9 9.38 7.35 2.49
N THR A 10 9.58 7.56 1.19
CA THR A 10 9.45 8.87 0.56
C THR A 10 8.04 9.13 0.07
N GLN A 11 7.63 10.40 -0.01
CA GLN A 11 6.36 10.79 -0.65
C GLN A 11 6.28 10.28 -2.10
N SER A 12 7.40 10.30 -2.83
CA SER A 12 7.45 9.76 -4.21
C SER A 12 7.17 8.26 -4.27
N THR A 13 7.50 7.50 -3.23
CA THR A 13 7.20 6.07 -3.14
C THR A 13 5.72 5.83 -2.87
N ILE A 14 5.12 6.61 -1.96
CA ILE A 14 3.67 6.56 -1.71
C ILE A 14 2.88 6.97 -2.95
N ALA A 15 3.25 8.08 -3.59
CA ALA A 15 2.58 8.55 -4.80
C ALA A 15 2.59 7.52 -5.94
N ARG A 16 3.70 6.80 -6.15
CA ARG A 16 3.76 5.70 -7.12
C ARG A 16 2.79 4.57 -6.76
N MET A 17 2.76 4.19 -5.48
CA MET A 17 1.88 3.13 -4.99
C MET A 17 0.40 3.49 -5.18
N GLU A 18 0.00 4.70 -4.80
CA GLU A 18 -1.38 5.19 -4.89
C GLU A 18 -1.82 5.47 -6.34
N SER A 19 -0.87 5.83 -7.21
CA SER A 19 -1.14 6.02 -8.63
C SER A 19 -1.49 4.72 -9.36
N GLY A 20 -1.27 3.55 -8.75
CA GLY A 20 -1.48 2.24 -9.37
C GLY A 20 -0.49 1.91 -10.49
N ARG A 21 0.51 2.75 -10.77
CA ARG A 21 1.50 2.56 -11.85
C ARG A 21 2.50 1.44 -11.58
N THR A 22 2.57 0.96 -10.35
CA THR A 22 3.48 -0.12 -9.95
C THR A 22 2.71 -1.05 -9.04
N MET A 23 2.86 -2.36 -9.22
CA MET A 23 2.18 -3.33 -8.35
C MET A 23 2.97 -3.48 -7.04
N PRO A 24 2.50 -2.94 -5.90
CA PRO A 24 3.15 -3.17 -4.62
C PRO A 24 3.12 -4.66 -4.24
N SER A 25 4.17 -5.11 -3.55
CA SER A 25 4.18 -6.42 -2.93
C SER A 25 3.16 -6.49 -1.77
N LEU A 26 2.77 -7.71 -1.37
CA LEU A 26 1.89 -7.90 -0.22
C LEU A 26 2.47 -7.31 1.08
N ARG A 27 3.80 -7.38 1.26
CA ARG A 27 4.50 -6.74 2.39
C ARG A 27 4.31 -5.23 2.39
N THR A 28 4.35 -4.62 1.22
CA THR A 28 4.13 -3.17 1.07
C THR A 28 2.69 -2.79 1.39
N LEU A 29 1.72 -3.59 0.93
CA LEU A 29 0.30 -3.39 1.26
C LEU A 29 0.01 -3.54 2.76
N SER A 30 0.66 -4.50 3.44
CA SER A 30 0.55 -4.66 4.90
C SER A 30 1.00 -3.40 5.65
N ARG A 31 2.20 -2.91 5.34
CA ARG A 31 2.74 -1.70 5.99
C ARG A 31 1.91 -0.44 5.71
N TYR A 32 1.36 -0.34 4.50
CA TYR A 32 0.48 0.77 4.15
C TYR A 32 -0.82 0.71 4.96
N ALA A 33 -1.40 -0.48 5.13
CA ALA A 33 -2.57 -0.69 5.97
C ALA A 33 -2.28 -0.33 7.44
N GLU A 34 -1.16 -0.78 8.00
CA GLU A 34 -0.72 -0.42 9.35
C GLU A 34 -0.56 1.10 9.52
N ALA A 35 0.11 1.76 8.58
CA ALA A 35 0.33 3.21 8.61
C ALA A 35 -0.97 4.04 8.51
N THR A 36 -2.03 3.46 7.98
CA THR A 36 -3.35 4.11 7.82
C THR A 36 -4.38 3.62 8.85
N GLY A 37 -4.01 2.74 9.78
CA GLY A 37 -4.94 2.14 10.74
C GLY A 37 -5.98 1.21 10.10
N SER A 38 -5.66 0.67 8.92
CA SER A 38 -6.50 -0.22 8.14
C SER A 38 -6.02 -1.68 8.21
N ARG A 39 -6.83 -2.60 7.68
CA ARG A 39 -6.45 -4.01 7.50
C ARG A 39 -6.30 -4.32 6.01
N ALA A 40 -5.14 -4.83 5.60
CA ALA A 40 -4.96 -5.35 4.25
C ALA A 40 -5.80 -6.63 4.06
N VAL A 41 -6.66 -6.67 3.04
CA VAL A 41 -7.50 -7.83 2.71
C VAL A 41 -7.22 -8.21 1.25
N ILE A 42 -6.89 -9.47 1.02
CA ILE A 42 -6.77 -10.05 -0.31
C ILE A 42 -7.98 -10.93 -0.53
N ARG A 43 -8.70 -10.69 -1.63
CA ARG A 43 -9.82 -11.51 -2.07
C ARG A 43 -9.47 -12.05 -3.45
N LEU A 44 -9.60 -13.37 -3.59
CA LEU A 44 -9.56 -14.03 -4.88
C LEU A 44 -11.00 -14.19 -5.34
N GLU A 45 -11.26 -13.86 -6.60
CA GLU A 45 -12.57 -14.02 -7.23
C GLU A 45 -12.44 -15.02 -8.37
N SER A 46 -13.56 -15.62 -8.77
CA SER A 46 -13.58 -16.55 -9.89
C SER A 46 -13.11 -15.84 -11.15
N ALA A 47 -12.15 -16.45 -11.85
CA ALA A 47 -11.80 -16.03 -13.21
C ALA A 47 -12.92 -16.53 -14.12
N THR A 48 -13.97 -15.75 -14.27
CA THR A 48 -15.11 -16.08 -15.15
C THR A 48 -15.49 -14.86 -15.95
#